data_AF-A0A9E1BBE9-F1
#
_entry.id   AF-A0A9E1BBE9-F1
#
_cell.length_a   1.000
_cell.length_b   1.000
_cell.length_c   1.000
_cell.angle_alpha   90.00
_cell.angle_beta   90.00
_cell.angle_gamma   90.00
#
_symmetry.space_group_name_H-M   'P 1'
#
loop_
_entity.id
_entity.type
_entity.pdbx_description
1 polymer ?
#
loop_
_entity_poly.entity_id
_entity_poly.type
_entity_poly.pdbx_seq_one_letter_code
_entity_poly.pdbx_strand_id
1 'polypeptide(L)'
;TSQYESNSTQKINYNIALTNDEQPYIKFGINKPDTTSDGKGYVLIEIKDENANVSDSFIAKIENNTVIADFEKAGKKLDRTHHIIDATYVGTDGVPQRDDNLTITVDLDSKPDKLIESDFDNIKNSSGSYAINFSGKGEAANNPHDEKSKDVEVIDAETSDKTTLTLDRNLSYSGSFNVAQNTGSKNYIVERLDDAGNLAVQTVTMVANKGLDVDMWFFDCTNTEFWSYDPAVTTTTPAGHIIADNTSPGGYGYHVANHYEAWTKWARTGVSATTTYNELSFQGGKDWKLKSTRPHANELNTNDIAKVGHSPEASDTDHTGTHYNLNKTGNYVLEEAEPIGTDLIMKMKGWIYIKEDGQYNIAAKHFQDMVDVKIADESFGKWAYWFGAGDNGPHGGDHVYNLKKGFYRIEVDYVDRTEDTFLDIMIKKRSQNASYYKIIGSQGSGTHLFSDSYVKALHDKGYVSDEKDGLIAGKKGYRSLLNQEKDISKPAKYFGDDADDFNKVIHLKHNNDSLEGSNLNDVFIYNGKNIDAKGGVDKLIFVEDTKLEKVSNLNDNLKSFERLQLGTENQAVSISFNTKNVLDIIDSRT
;
A
#
# COMPACT_ATOMS: atom_id res chain seq x y z
N THR A 1 22.55 4.22 -25.16
CA THR A 1 22.69 4.40 -26.62
C THR A 1 21.80 5.54 -27.05
N SER A 2 22.34 6.73 -27.34
CA SER A 2 21.58 7.82 -27.97
C SER A 2 21.77 7.79 -29.49
N GLN A 3 20.73 8.13 -30.23
CA GLN A 3 20.84 8.40 -31.67
C GLN A 3 21.38 9.82 -31.85
N TYR A 4 22.48 9.95 -32.59
CA TYR A 4 23.08 11.24 -32.92
C TYR A 4 22.30 11.88 -34.07
N GLU A 5 21.68 13.05 -33.85
CA GLU A 5 21.16 13.87 -34.95
C GLU A 5 22.30 14.69 -35.56
N SER A 6 22.47 14.58 -36.87
CA SER A 6 23.68 14.98 -37.63
C SER A 6 24.01 16.47 -37.64
N ASN A 7 23.21 17.32 -37.00
CA ASN A 7 23.26 18.78 -37.14
C ASN A 7 23.33 19.54 -35.80
N SER A 8 23.45 18.88 -34.65
CA SER A 8 23.45 19.57 -33.36
C SER A 8 24.86 19.97 -32.92
N THR A 9 25.12 21.28 -32.81
CA THR A 9 26.26 21.87 -32.07
C THR A 9 26.08 21.75 -30.54
N GLN A 10 25.44 20.68 -30.08
CA GLN A 10 25.10 20.49 -28.67
C GLN A 10 26.19 19.68 -27.98
N LYS A 11 26.77 20.26 -26.93
CA LYS A 11 27.63 19.56 -25.98
C LYS A 11 26.84 18.40 -25.35
N ILE A 12 27.26 17.16 -25.59
CA ILE A 12 26.62 15.98 -25.00
C ILE A 12 27.37 15.60 -23.72
N ASN A 13 26.78 15.93 -22.57
CA ASN A 13 27.28 15.48 -21.27
C ASN A 13 26.70 14.09 -20.96
N TYR A 14 27.55 13.10 -20.68
CA TYR A 14 27.12 11.81 -20.14
C TYR A 14 27.61 11.70 -18.69
N ASN A 15 26.68 11.62 -17.74
CA ASN A 15 27.01 11.30 -16.35
C ASN A 15 27.06 9.77 -16.25
N ILE A 16 28.21 9.20 -15.90
CA ILE A 16 28.42 7.76 -15.84
C ILE A 16 28.93 7.42 -14.44
N ALA A 17 28.06 6.90 -13.58
CA ALA A 17 28.44 6.37 -12.28
C ALA A 17 29.32 5.12 -12.45
N LEU A 18 30.54 5.15 -11.93
CA LEU A 18 31.49 4.04 -11.99
C LEU A 18 31.95 3.64 -10.59
N THR A 19 32.14 2.34 -10.38
CA THR A 19 32.87 1.85 -9.21
C THR A 19 34.37 2.02 -9.43
N ASN A 20 35.16 2.18 -8.36
CA ASN A 20 36.62 2.41 -8.44
C ASN A 20 37.42 1.32 -9.20
N ASP A 21 36.79 0.17 -9.45
CA ASP A 21 37.39 -1.02 -10.04
C ASP A 21 37.00 -1.22 -11.51
N GLU A 22 36.01 -0.48 -12.03
CA GLU A 22 35.57 -0.54 -13.43
C GLU A 22 35.90 0.77 -14.15
N GLN A 23 36.34 0.70 -15.41
CA GLN A 23 36.56 1.89 -16.25
C GLN A 23 35.55 1.95 -17.38
N PRO A 24 35.15 3.15 -17.84
CA PRO A 24 34.00 3.24 -18.73
C PRO A 24 34.33 2.66 -20.11
N TYR A 25 33.31 2.07 -20.71
CA TYR A 25 33.29 1.72 -22.12
C TYR A 25 32.31 2.66 -22.83
N ILE A 26 32.82 3.63 -23.57
CA ILE A 26 32.02 4.67 -24.20
C ILE A 26 31.96 4.45 -25.71
N LYS A 27 30.73 4.44 -26.25
CA LYS A 27 30.47 4.32 -27.69
C LYS A 27 29.67 5.52 -28.17
N PHE A 28 30.20 6.28 -29.11
CA PHE A 28 29.54 7.47 -29.66
C PHE A 28 29.73 7.57 -31.17
N GLY A 29 28.71 8.11 -31.85
CA GLY A 29 28.75 8.34 -33.29
C GLY A 29 29.65 9.53 -33.63
N ILE A 30 30.39 9.44 -34.73
CA ILE A 30 31.14 10.55 -35.31
C ILE A 30 31.00 10.50 -36.84
N ASN A 31 30.68 11.63 -37.47
CA ASN A 31 30.60 11.71 -38.93
C ASN A 31 31.98 11.97 -39.55
N LYS A 32 32.91 11.05 -39.33
CA LYS A 32 34.31 11.12 -39.81
C LYS A 32 34.74 9.75 -40.35
N PRO A 33 35.72 9.70 -41.29
CA PRO A 33 36.16 8.44 -41.89
C PRO A 33 36.71 7.45 -40.86
N ASP A 34 36.57 6.15 -41.17
CA ASP A 34 37.12 5.06 -40.36
C ASP A 34 38.64 5.15 -40.21
N THR A 35 39.14 4.59 -39.10
CA THR A 35 40.58 4.57 -38.82
C THR A 35 41.32 3.66 -39.77
N THR A 36 42.31 4.23 -40.45
CA THR A 36 43.12 3.52 -41.44
C THR A 36 44.21 2.67 -40.77
N SER A 37 44.77 1.71 -41.51
CA SER A 37 45.73 0.73 -41.00
C SER A 37 47.06 1.30 -40.50
N ASP A 38 47.41 2.53 -40.88
CA ASP A 38 48.59 3.25 -40.40
C ASP A 38 48.30 4.08 -39.13
N GLY A 39 47.10 3.95 -38.57
CA GLY A 39 46.67 4.66 -37.36
C GLY A 39 46.20 6.08 -37.62
N LYS A 40 45.98 6.50 -38.87
CA LYS A 40 45.53 7.84 -39.21
C LYS A 40 44.02 7.92 -39.45
N GLY A 41 43.40 9.07 -39.14
CA GLY A 41 41.93 9.20 -39.09
C GLY A 41 41.37 8.58 -37.81
N TYR A 42 41.73 9.14 -36.66
CA TYR A 42 41.39 8.59 -35.34
C TYR A 42 40.80 9.65 -34.42
N VAL A 43 40.29 9.23 -33.26
CA VAL A 43 39.88 10.15 -32.21
C VAL A 43 40.88 10.07 -31.06
N LEU A 44 41.52 11.19 -30.75
CA LEU A 44 42.32 11.37 -29.55
C LEU A 44 41.38 11.61 -28.37
N ILE A 45 41.43 10.73 -27.39
CA ILE A 45 40.71 10.85 -26.14
C ILE A 45 41.68 11.43 -25.11
N GLU A 46 41.43 12.64 -24.64
CA GLU A 46 42.20 13.32 -23.60
C GLU A 46 41.44 13.26 -22.27
N ILE A 47 42.14 12.91 -21.18
CA ILE A 47 41.60 12.87 -19.83
C ILE A 47 42.11 14.09 -19.08
N LYS A 48 41.20 14.91 -18.56
CA LYS A 48 41.45 16.25 -18.04
C LYS A 48 40.90 16.45 -16.63
N ASP A 49 41.51 17.39 -15.92
CA ASP A 49 40.94 17.98 -14.71
C ASP A 49 40.00 19.16 -15.03
N GLU A 50 39.33 19.71 -14.01
CA GLU A 50 38.43 20.87 -14.12
C GLU A 50 39.12 22.15 -14.63
N ASN A 51 40.45 22.23 -14.54
CA ASN A 51 41.25 23.33 -15.06
C ASN A 51 41.73 23.08 -16.50
N ALA A 52 41.22 22.03 -17.14
CA ALA A 52 41.58 21.56 -18.48
C ALA A 52 43.04 21.07 -18.63
N ASN A 53 43.71 20.72 -17.54
CA ASN A 53 45.02 20.08 -17.59
C ASN A 53 44.88 18.62 -17.99
N VAL A 54 45.61 18.20 -19.02
CA VAL A 54 45.61 16.80 -19.49
C VAL A 54 46.48 15.95 -18.57
N SER A 55 45.91 14.89 -18.02
CA SER A 55 46.62 13.88 -17.22
C SER A 55 47.11 12.72 -18.06
N ASP A 56 46.27 12.25 -18.98
CA ASP A 56 46.56 11.12 -19.85
C ASP A 56 45.75 11.22 -21.15
N SER A 57 46.12 10.43 -22.15
CA SER A 57 45.38 10.33 -23.40
C SER A 57 45.58 8.97 -24.08
N PHE A 58 44.65 8.61 -24.97
CA PHE A 58 44.79 7.45 -25.82
C PHE A 58 44.07 7.63 -27.15
N ILE A 59 44.38 6.77 -28.11
CA ILE A 59 43.79 6.79 -29.44
C ILE A 59 42.62 5.80 -29.46
N ALA A 60 41.44 6.30 -29.80
CA ALA A 60 40.26 5.51 -30.10
C ALA A 60 40.07 5.38 -31.62
N LYS A 61 39.67 4.19 -32.06
CA LYS A 61 39.39 3.90 -33.47
C LYS A 61 37.98 4.32 -33.85
N ILE A 62 37.82 4.69 -35.11
CA ILE A 62 36.54 4.94 -35.77
C ILE A 62 36.24 3.70 -36.64
N GLU A 63 35.12 3.04 -36.39
CA GLU A 63 34.62 1.92 -37.19
C GLU A 63 33.12 2.13 -37.45
N ASN A 64 32.71 2.13 -38.72
CA ASN A 64 31.34 2.38 -39.15
C ASN A 64 30.76 3.67 -38.54
N ASN A 65 31.48 4.79 -38.68
CA ASN A 65 31.10 6.10 -38.11
C ASN A 65 30.92 6.09 -36.59
N THR A 66 31.54 5.14 -35.89
CA THR A 66 31.41 5.00 -34.43
C THR A 66 32.78 4.94 -33.78
N VAL A 67 32.96 5.70 -32.71
CA VAL A 67 34.15 5.65 -31.86
C VAL A 67 33.89 4.71 -30.70
N ILE A 68 34.87 3.86 -30.40
CA ILE A 68 34.89 3.02 -29.19
C ILE A 68 36.06 3.46 -28.32
N ALA A 69 35.73 4.08 -27.17
CA ALA A 69 36.68 4.46 -26.15
C ALA A 69 36.58 3.47 -24.97
N ASP A 70 37.49 2.50 -24.96
CA ASP A 70 37.57 1.44 -23.95
C ASP A 70 38.75 1.75 -23.01
N PHE A 71 38.43 2.32 -21.86
CA PHE A 71 39.43 2.81 -20.90
C PHE A 71 40.13 1.66 -20.18
N GLU A 72 39.42 0.56 -19.88
CA GLU A 72 40.03 -0.64 -19.28
C GLU A 72 41.07 -1.24 -20.20
N LYS A 73 40.71 -1.47 -21.47
CA LYS A 73 41.63 -2.05 -22.45
C LYS A 73 42.82 -1.14 -22.75
N ALA A 74 42.62 0.17 -22.68
CA ALA A 74 43.68 1.15 -22.83
C ALA A 74 44.57 1.28 -21.56
N GLY A 75 44.21 0.62 -20.46
CA GLY A 75 44.91 0.74 -19.18
C GLY A 75 44.81 2.14 -18.58
N LYS A 76 43.72 2.86 -18.88
CA LYS A 76 43.49 4.25 -18.48
C LYS A 76 42.49 4.28 -17.34
N LYS A 77 42.84 5.01 -16.28
CA LYS A 77 42.01 5.15 -15.10
C LYS A 77 41.50 6.59 -14.99
N LEU A 78 40.19 6.74 -14.95
CA LEU A 78 39.54 7.96 -14.50
C LEU A 78 39.59 7.99 -12.98
N ASP A 79 39.87 9.16 -12.43
CA ASP A 79 39.82 9.42 -10.99
C ASP A 79 39.09 10.74 -10.71
N ARG A 80 38.80 11.02 -9.44
CA ARG A 80 38.00 12.19 -9.04
C ARG A 80 38.60 13.51 -9.52
N THR A 81 39.92 13.58 -9.71
CA THR A 81 40.59 14.77 -10.23
C THR A 81 40.60 14.81 -11.75
N HIS A 82 40.67 13.66 -12.42
CA HIS A 82 40.83 13.53 -13.86
C HIS A 82 39.70 12.70 -14.47
N HIS A 83 38.57 13.36 -14.69
CA HIS A 83 37.31 12.74 -15.09
C HIS A 83 36.62 13.45 -16.27
N ILE A 84 37.22 14.52 -16.80
CA ILE A 84 36.73 15.22 -17.98
C ILE A 84 37.39 14.60 -19.21
N ILE A 85 36.60 14.10 -20.15
CA ILE A 85 37.08 13.47 -21.37
C ILE A 85 36.80 14.39 -22.55
N ASP A 86 37.83 14.79 -23.27
CA ASP A 86 37.67 15.47 -24.55
C ASP A 86 38.04 14.53 -25.70
N ALA A 87 37.19 14.51 -26.72
CA ALA A 87 37.38 13.71 -27.92
C ALA A 87 37.72 14.60 -29.12
N THR A 88 38.94 14.49 -29.64
CA THR A 88 39.41 15.28 -30.78
C THR A 88 39.65 14.40 -31.99
N TYR A 89 39.00 14.67 -33.12
CA TYR A 89 39.32 13.98 -34.37
C TYR A 89 40.67 14.44 -34.90
N VAL A 90 41.52 13.50 -35.31
CA VAL A 90 42.80 13.76 -35.96
C VAL A 90 42.78 13.16 -37.35
N GLY A 91 42.90 14.03 -38.36
CA GLY A 91 42.81 13.68 -39.77
C GLY A 91 44.00 12.86 -40.28
N THR A 92 43.92 12.42 -41.53
CA THR A 92 44.99 11.68 -42.20
C THR A 92 46.26 12.50 -42.47
N ASP A 93 46.13 13.82 -42.38
CA ASP A 93 47.22 14.81 -42.41
C ASP A 93 47.90 15.00 -41.04
N GLY A 94 47.39 14.37 -39.98
CA GLY A 94 47.89 14.51 -38.62
C GLY A 94 47.48 15.81 -37.94
N VAL A 95 46.61 16.62 -38.56
CA VAL A 95 46.14 17.88 -37.99
C VAL A 95 44.94 17.60 -37.08
N PRO A 96 44.99 18.01 -35.80
CA PRO A 96 43.84 17.91 -34.91
C PRO A 96 42.73 18.85 -35.40
N GLN A 97 41.56 18.28 -35.70
CA GLN A 97 40.33 19.03 -35.88
C GLN A 97 39.57 18.94 -34.57
N ARG A 98 39.87 19.88 -33.65
CA ARG A 98 39.10 20.01 -32.42
C ARG A 98 37.68 20.37 -32.80
N ASP A 99 36.79 19.44 -32.51
CA ASP A 99 35.37 19.68 -32.48
C ASP A 99 35.07 19.97 -31.02
N ASP A 100 34.77 21.23 -30.68
CA ASP A 100 34.49 21.66 -29.30
C ASP A 100 33.19 21.04 -28.73
N ASN A 101 32.57 20.12 -29.47
CA ASN A 101 31.21 19.63 -29.26
C ASN A 101 31.12 18.30 -28.49
N LEU A 102 32.24 17.66 -28.10
CA LEU A 102 32.20 16.40 -27.34
C LEU A 102 33.18 16.39 -26.15
N THR A 103 32.74 17.02 -25.06
CA THR A 103 33.32 16.84 -23.73
C THR A 103 32.39 15.93 -22.91
N ILE A 104 32.92 14.85 -22.35
CA ILE A 104 32.21 13.92 -21.49
C ILE A 104 32.76 14.05 -20.08
N THR A 105 31.97 14.60 -19.16
CA THR A 105 32.33 14.66 -17.74
C THR A 105 31.84 13.40 -17.05
N VAL A 106 32.74 12.59 -16.50
CA VAL A 106 32.40 11.36 -15.78
C VAL A 106 32.33 11.64 -14.29
N ASP A 107 31.20 11.38 -13.64
CA ASP A 107 31.13 11.44 -12.18
C ASP A 107 31.45 10.05 -11.60
N LEU A 108 32.50 9.96 -10.79
CA LEU A 108 32.94 8.70 -10.19
C LEU A 108 32.26 8.42 -8.85
N ASP A 109 31.18 9.11 -8.54
CA ASP A 109 30.30 8.67 -7.47
C ASP A 109 29.42 7.50 -7.92
N SER A 110 29.66 6.34 -7.32
CA SER A 110 28.86 5.12 -7.53
C SER A 110 27.86 4.87 -6.41
N LYS A 111 27.77 5.78 -5.44
CA LYS A 111 26.91 5.59 -4.28
C LYS A 111 25.87 6.69 -4.23
N PRO A 112 24.58 6.33 -4.13
CA PRO A 112 23.55 7.34 -3.97
C PRO A 112 23.72 8.09 -2.65
N ASP A 113 23.44 9.38 -2.73
CA ASP A 113 23.32 10.24 -1.58
C ASP A 113 22.06 9.92 -0.78
N LYS A 114 22.25 9.40 0.43
CA LYS A 114 21.16 8.72 1.15
C LYS A 114 20.14 9.68 1.72
N LEU A 115 18.91 9.20 1.78
CA LEU A 115 17.85 9.76 2.60
C LEU A 115 17.81 9.04 3.95
N ILE A 116 17.60 9.81 5.01
CA ILE A 116 17.17 9.32 6.31
C ILE A 116 15.65 9.30 6.28
N GLU A 117 15.05 8.30 6.94
CA GLU A 117 13.62 8.05 6.95
C GLU A 117 12.81 9.34 7.17
N SER A 118 12.08 9.74 6.13
CA SER A 118 11.16 10.87 6.17
C SER A 118 9.95 10.58 7.04
N ASP A 119 9.26 11.63 7.44
CA ASP A 119 8.10 11.59 8.31
C ASP A 119 7.12 12.71 7.96
N PHE A 120 5.94 12.69 8.56
CA PHE A 120 4.99 13.78 8.41
C PHE A 120 4.31 14.13 9.72
N ASP A 121 3.95 15.41 9.81
CA ASP A 121 3.28 16.00 10.94
C ASP A 121 1.95 16.62 10.52
N ASN A 122 0.99 16.56 11.44
CA ASN A 122 -0.33 17.15 11.25
C ASN A 122 -0.30 18.60 11.75
N ILE A 123 -0.49 19.56 10.84
CA ILE A 123 -0.61 20.97 11.20
C ILE A 123 -2.09 21.36 11.11
N LYS A 124 -2.72 21.54 12.27
CA LYS A 124 -4.07 22.12 12.34
C LYS A 124 -3.99 23.59 11.95
N ASN A 125 -4.65 23.97 10.86
CA ASN A 125 -4.72 25.37 10.46
C ASN A 125 -5.84 26.11 11.23
N SER A 126 -5.86 27.43 11.11
CA SER A 126 -6.82 28.31 11.80
C SER A 126 -8.28 28.08 11.37
N SER A 127 -8.53 27.46 10.22
CA SER A 127 -9.86 27.05 9.75
C SER A 127 -10.32 25.69 10.29
N GLY A 128 -9.49 24.99 11.06
CA GLY A 128 -9.80 23.67 11.61
C GLY A 128 -9.56 22.51 10.63
N SER A 129 -9.07 22.76 9.42
CA SER A 129 -8.56 21.71 8.53
C SER A 129 -7.09 21.42 8.83
N TYR A 130 -6.62 20.23 8.49
CA TYR A 130 -5.21 19.85 8.70
C TYR A 130 -4.45 19.92 7.39
N ALA A 131 -3.31 20.61 7.41
CA ALA A 131 -2.29 20.48 6.40
C ALA A 131 -1.29 19.40 6.84
N ILE A 132 -0.73 18.68 5.89
CA ILE A 132 0.28 17.65 6.14
C ILE A 132 1.62 18.27 5.83
N ASN A 133 2.50 18.35 6.84
CA ASN A 133 3.85 18.82 6.63
C ASN A 133 4.76 17.60 6.50
N PHE A 134 5.29 17.40 5.31
CA PHE A 134 6.31 16.41 5.07
C PHE A 134 7.65 16.93 5.58
N SER A 135 8.44 16.09 6.21
CA SER A 135 9.79 16.47 6.65
C SER A 135 10.71 15.26 6.70
N GLY A 136 12.00 15.49 6.56
CA GLY A 136 12.97 14.42 6.64
C GLY A 136 14.38 14.96 6.71
N LYS A 137 15.34 14.04 6.59
CA LYS A 137 16.77 14.39 6.55
C LYS A 137 17.49 13.65 5.44
N GLY A 138 18.54 14.25 4.92
CA GLY A 138 19.54 13.59 4.07
C GLY A 138 20.80 13.27 4.86
N GLU A 139 21.61 12.36 4.35
CA GLU A 139 23.03 12.27 4.71
C GLU A 139 23.84 13.33 3.93
N ALA A 140 25.04 13.64 4.41
CA ALA A 140 25.95 14.50 3.65
C ALA A 140 26.23 13.85 2.28
N ALA A 141 26.38 14.67 1.24
CA ALA A 141 26.72 14.17 -0.08
C ALA A 141 28.03 13.38 -0.04
N ASN A 142 28.07 12.23 -0.71
CA ASN A 142 29.25 11.39 -0.88
C ASN A 142 30.33 12.14 -1.68
N ASN A 143 29.90 13.06 -2.55
CA ASN A 143 30.74 14.02 -3.24
C ASN A 143 30.38 15.47 -2.82
N PRO A 144 31.33 16.24 -2.24
CA PRO A 144 31.06 17.61 -1.80
C PRO A 144 30.79 18.61 -2.94
N HIS A 145 30.97 18.21 -4.20
CA HIS A 145 30.68 19.02 -5.38
C HIS A 145 29.26 18.81 -5.93
N ASP A 146 28.48 17.89 -5.36
CA ASP A 146 27.13 17.59 -5.86
C ASP A 146 26.15 18.73 -5.57
N GLU A 147 25.81 19.49 -6.61
CA GLU A 147 24.92 20.64 -6.51
C GLU A 147 23.44 20.27 -6.55
N LYS A 148 23.03 19.18 -7.23
CA LYS A 148 21.62 18.72 -7.26
C LYS A 148 21.25 17.83 -6.08
N SER A 149 22.23 17.25 -5.40
CA SER A 149 22.03 16.43 -4.19
C SER A 149 21.30 17.16 -3.06
N LYS A 150 21.22 18.50 -3.12
CA LYS A 150 20.45 19.31 -2.16
C LYS A 150 18.94 19.21 -2.35
N ASP A 151 18.46 18.77 -3.52
CA ASP A 151 17.03 18.72 -3.83
C ASP A 151 16.48 17.31 -3.55
N VAL A 152 15.30 17.29 -2.93
CA VAL A 152 14.54 16.10 -2.57
C VAL A 152 13.18 16.20 -3.24
N GLU A 153 12.82 15.22 -4.04
CA GLU A 153 11.54 15.19 -4.73
C GLU A 153 10.57 14.33 -3.94
N VAL A 154 9.38 14.88 -3.65
CA VAL A 154 8.28 14.17 -3.01
C VAL A 154 7.18 14.03 -4.03
N ILE A 155 6.84 12.80 -4.38
CA ILE A 155 5.89 12.45 -5.44
C ILE A 155 4.70 11.77 -4.78
N ASP A 156 3.49 12.30 -5.00
CA ASP A 156 2.24 11.61 -4.64
C ASP A 156 2.08 10.41 -5.56
N ALA A 157 2.08 9.19 -5.01
CA ALA A 157 2.11 7.98 -5.81
C ALA A 157 0.78 7.68 -6.55
N GLU A 158 -0.31 8.34 -6.14
CA GLU A 158 -1.62 8.22 -6.77
C GLU A 158 -1.73 9.17 -7.97
N THR A 159 -1.43 10.46 -7.76
CA THR A 159 -1.60 11.50 -8.80
C THR A 159 -0.36 11.72 -9.66
N SER A 160 0.81 11.23 -9.22
CA SER A 160 2.14 11.58 -9.76
C SER A 160 2.51 13.05 -9.58
N ASP A 161 1.77 13.81 -8.76
CA ASP A 161 2.10 15.20 -8.47
C ASP A 161 3.45 15.28 -7.73
N LYS A 162 4.35 16.09 -8.27
CA LYS A 162 5.72 16.22 -7.79
C LYS A 162 5.94 17.56 -7.10
N THR A 163 6.58 17.51 -5.94
CA THR A 163 7.03 18.69 -5.19
C THR A 163 8.52 18.57 -4.88
N THR A 164 9.30 19.58 -5.24
CA THR A 164 10.72 19.65 -4.90
C THR A 164 10.91 20.42 -3.59
N LEU A 165 11.59 19.79 -2.63
CA LEU A 165 12.02 20.36 -1.37
C LEU A 165 13.55 20.46 -1.38
N THR A 166 14.12 21.38 -0.62
CA THR A 166 15.57 21.58 -0.57
C THR A 166 16.10 21.34 0.84
N LEU A 167 17.21 20.61 0.95
CA LEU A 167 17.95 20.40 2.18
C LEU A 167 18.50 21.72 2.70
N ASP A 168 18.24 21.99 3.98
CA ASP A 168 18.83 23.10 4.70
C ASP A 168 20.28 22.80 5.12
N ARG A 169 20.91 23.75 5.81
CA ARG A 169 22.29 23.60 6.30
C ARG A 169 22.47 22.46 7.31
N ASN A 170 21.40 21.97 7.91
CA ASN A 170 21.38 20.83 8.82
C ASN A 170 20.96 19.53 8.12
N LEU A 171 20.96 19.52 6.78
CA LEU A 171 20.52 18.42 5.94
C LEU A 171 19.08 18.00 6.22
N SER A 172 18.24 18.95 6.63
CA SER A 172 16.82 18.74 6.90
C SER A 172 15.99 19.39 5.80
N TYR A 173 14.88 18.76 5.43
CA TYR A 173 13.94 19.33 4.47
C TYR A 173 12.54 19.27 5.04
N SER A 174 11.67 20.20 4.62
CA SER A 174 10.26 20.19 4.99
C SER A 174 9.41 20.97 4.00
N GLY A 175 8.14 20.59 3.86
CA GLY A 175 7.18 21.29 3.03
C GLY A 175 5.75 20.89 3.36
N SER A 176 4.83 21.85 3.21
CA SER A 176 3.41 21.63 3.45
C SER A 176 2.70 21.16 2.17
N PHE A 177 1.94 20.10 2.30
CA PHE A 177 1.13 19.50 1.24
C PHE A 177 -0.35 19.69 1.58
N ASN A 178 -1.13 20.14 0.60
CA ASN A 178 -2.58 20.16 0.70
C ASN A 178 -3.08 18.76 0.39
N VAL A 179 -3.27 17.96 1.44
CA VAL A 179 -3.87 16.64 1.32
C VAL A 179 -5.28 16.73 1.88
N ALA A 180 -6.26 16.35 1.07
CA ALA A 180 -7.62 16.21 1.57
C ALA A 180 -7.67 15.06 2.59
N GLN A 181 -7.95 15.38 3.86
CA GLN A 181 -8.09 14.40 4.96
C GLN A 181 -9.14 13.30 4.72
N ASN A 182 -9.96 13.47 3.68
CA ASN A 182 -11.03 12.55 3.33
C ASN A 182 -10.53 11.36 2.48
N THR A 183 -9.33 11.46 1.90
CA THR A 183 -8.71 10.36 1.11
C THR A 183 -8.20 9.25 2.04
N GLY A 184 -8.01 8.04 1.51
CA GLY A 184 -7.51 6.87 2.25
C GLY A 184 -6.08 7.04 2.76
N SER A 185 -5.42 5.93 3.06
CA SER A 185 -3.96 5.96 3.19
C SER A 185 -3.34 6.52 1.91
N LYS A 186 -2.32 7.37 2.02
CA LYS A 186 -1.58 7.90 0.86
C LYS A 186 -0.15 7.41 0.90
N ASN A 187 0.41 7.16 -0.27
CA ASN A 187 1.79 6.74 -0.42
C ASN A 187 2.57 7.84 -1.15
N TYR A 188 3.74 8.17 -0.62
CA TYR A 188 4.66 9.13 -1.21
C TYR A 188 5.96 8.43 -1.57
N ILE A 189 6.49 8.76 -2.74
CA ILE A 189 7.84 8.40 -3.15
C ILE A 189 8.71 9.62 -2.84
N VAL A 190 9.80 9.39 -2.12
CA VAL A 190 10.81 10.41 -1.85
C VAL A 190 12.07 10.03 -2.60
N GLU A 191 12.51 10.92 -3.47
CA GLU A 191 13.66 10.73 -4.33
C GLU A 191 14.73 11.77 -4.01
N ARG A 192 15.98 11.34 -4.05
CA ARG A 192 17.15 12.23 -4.02
C ARG A 192 18.11 11.78 -5.11
N LEU A 193 18.31 12.63 -6.09
CA LEU A 193 19.19 12.40 -7.22
C LEU A 193 20.48 13.18 -7.01
N ASP A 194 21.62 12.50 -7.09
CA ASP A 194 22.93 13.16 -7.08
C ASP A 194 23.35 13.61 -8.50
N ASP A 195 24.47 14.31 -8.60
CA ASP A 195 24.96 14.81 -9.88
C ASP A 195 25.48 13.67 -10.79
N ALA A 196 25.90 12.55 -10.20
CA ALA A 196 26.31 11.33 -10.90
C ALA A 196 25.14 10.57 -11.55
N GLY A 197 23.91 10.86 -11.11
CA GLY A 197 22.69 10.18 -11.56
C GLY A 197 22.32 8.96 -10.72
N ASN A 198 22.94 8.75 -9.56
CA ASN A 198 22.47 7.75 -8.61
C ASN A 198 21.24 8.27 -7.87
N LEU A 199 20.25 7.40 -7.69
CA LEU A 199 18.97 7.72 -7.10
C LEU A 199 18.83 7.01 -5.74
N ALA A 200 18.61 7.79 -4.68
CA ALA A 200 18.09 7.26 -3.42
C ALA A 200 16.56 7.37 -3.44
N VAL A 201 15.87 6.27 -3.15
CA VAL A 201 14.40 6.21 -3.13
C VAL A 201 13.92 5.72 -1.77
N GLN A 202 12.92 6.38 -1.21
CA GLN A 202 12.17 5.95 -0.05
C GLN A 202 10.67 5.95 -0.35
N THR A 203 9.94 4.94 0.15
CA THR A 203 8.48 4.98 0.23
C THR A 203 8.05 5.43 1.62
N VAL A 204 7.12 6.37 1.69
CA VAL A 204 6.55 6.88 2.93
C VAL A 204 5.05 6.70 2.89
N THR A 205 4.52 5.88 3.80
CA THR A 205 3.10 5.55 3.85
C THR A 205 2.41 6.34 4.94
N MET A 206 1.42 7.09 4.50
CA MET A 206 0.53 7.85 5.34
C MET A 206 -0.75 7.10 5.60
N VAL A 207 -1.03 6.77 6.87
CA VAL A 207 -2.27 6.09 7.25
C VAL A 207 -3.18 7.06 7.98
N ALA A 208 -4.40 7.20 7.47
CA ALA A 208 -5.49 7.91 8.14
C ALA A 208 -6.34 6.90 8.91
N ASN A 209 -6.94 7.31 10.03
CA ASN A 209 -7.91 6.45 10.70
C ASN A 209 -9.21 6.36 9.89
N LYS A 210 -9.55 5.14 9.42
CA LYS A 210 -10.81 4.85 8.72
C LYS A 210 -11.70 3.84 9.46
N GLY A 211 -11.32 3.43 10.66
CA GLY A 211 -12.03 2.39 11.40
C GLY A 211 -11.42 1.00 11.21
N LEU A 212 -12.22 -0.04 11.43
CA LEU A 212 -11.78 -1.43 11.30
C LEU A 212 -11.57 -1.83 9.84
N ASP A 213 -10.59 -2.71 9.62
CA ASP A 213 -10.39 -3.40 8.34
C ASP A 213 -11.46 -4.49 8.22
N VAL A 214 -12.18 -4.51 7.09
CA VAL A 214 -13.25 -5.49 6.86
C VAL A 214 -12.95 -6.28 5.60
N ASP A 215 -12.83 -7.60 5.77
CA ASP A 215 -12.70 -8.56 4.67
C ASP A 215 -14.07 -9.17 4.40
N MET A 216 -14.47 -9.23 3.13
CA MET A 216 -15.75 -9.76 2.68
C MET A 216 -15.52 -10.94 1.73
N TRP A 217 -16.29 -12.00 1.92
CA TRP A 217 -16.36 -13.13 1.01
C TRP A 217 -17.79 -13.34 0.55
N PHE A 218 -17.95 -13.55 -0.73
CA PHE A 218 -19.22 -13.87 -1.37
C PHE A 218 -19.16 -15.31 -1.87
N PHE A 219 -20.13 -16.11 -1.45
CA PHE A 219 -20.20 -17.51 -1.83
C PHE A 219 -21.49 -17.82 -2.55
N ASP A 220 -21.40 -18.78 -3.45
CA ASP A 220 -22.56 -19.46 -4.02
C ASP A 220 -22.75 -20.77 -3.27
N CYS A 221 -23.82 -20.86 -2.48
CA CYS A 221 -24.19 -22.08 -1.77
C CYS A 221 -24.46 -23.27 -2.73
N THR A 222 -24.63 -23.00 -4.02
CA THR A 222 -24.78 -23.98 -5.10
C THR A 222 -23.47 -24.47 -5.72
N ASN A 223 -22.33 -23.97 -5.24
CA ASN A 223 -21.01 -24.33 -5.75
C ASN A 223 -20.70 -25.83 -5.54
N THR A 224 -20.64 -26.56 -6.66
CA THR A 224 -20.42 -28.02 -6.66
C THR A 224 -18.99 -28.44 -6.26
N GLU A 225 -18.00 -27.56 -6.41
CA GLU A 225 -16.63 -27.82 -5.94
C GLU A 225 -16.56 -27.77 -4.41
N PHE A 226 -17.24 -26.80 -3.79
CA PHE A 226 -17.38 -26.75 -2.34
C PHE A 226 -18.09 -27.98 -1.79
N TRP A 227 -19.17 -28.44 -2.45
CA TRP A 227 -19.87 -29.67 -2.01
C TRP A 227 -18.98 -30.92 -2.08
N SER A 228 -18.03 -30.94 -3.01
CA SER A 228 -17.05 -32.02 -3.11
C SER A 228 -15.99 -31.92 -2.01
N TYR A 229 -15.67 -30.71 -1.56
CA TYR A 229 -14.75 -30.43 -0.46
C TYR A 229 -15.36 -30.76 0.92
N ASP A 230 -16.62 -30.40 1.15
CA ASP A 230 -17.36 -30.66 2.39
C ASP A 230 -18.66 -31.47 2.10
N PRO A 231 -18.55 -32.79 1.87
CA PRO A 231 -19.71 -33.61 1.54
C PRO A 231 -20.66 -33.75 2.75
N ALA A 232 -21.97 -33.65 2.50
CA ALA A 232 -22.98 -33.67 3.56
C ALA A 232 -22.93 -34.94 4.41
N VAL A 233 -23.07 -34.80 5.72
CA VAL A 233 -23.19 -35.94 6.64
C VAL A 233 -24.65 -36.40 6.68
N THR A 234 -24.92 -37.62 6.21
CA THR A 234 -26.25 -38.24 6.38
C THR A 234 -26.43 -38.64 7.84
N THR A 235 -27.43 -38.09 8.53
CA THR A 235 -27.81 -38.55 9.86
C THR A 235 -28.97 -39.54 9.77
N THR A 236 -28.89 -40.65 10.50
CA THR A 236 -30.01 -41.59 10.61
C THR A 236 -30.78 -41.27 11.88
N THR A 237 -32.06 -40.95 11.76
CA THR A 237 -32.92 -40.75 12.93
C THR A 237 -33.05 -42.03 13.74
N PRO A 238 -33.45 -41.96 15.04
CA PRO A 238 -33.76 -43.14 15.85
C PRO A 238 -34.84 -44.06 15.24
N ALA A 239 -35.64 -43.55 14.28
CA ALA A 239 -36.66 -44.29 13.56
C ALA A 239 -36.17 -44.92 12.24
N GLY A 240 -34.87 -44.86 11.93
CA GLY A 240 -34.28 -45.47 10.73
C GLY A 240 -34.44 -44.65 9.43
N HIS A 241 -35.01 -43.44 9.49
CA HIS A 241 -34.98 -42.54 8.34
C HIS A 241 -33.59 -41.93 8.16
N ILE A 242 -33.05 -42.03 6.94
CA ILE A 242 -31.86 -41.29 6.51
C ILE A 242 -32.30 -39.86 6.21
N ILE A 243 -31.85 -38.90 7.01
CA ILE A 243 -31.95 -37.48 6.71
C ILE A 243 -30.57 -37.07 6.19
N ALA A 244 -30.48 -36.83 4.88
CA ALA A 244 -29.40 -35.98 4.40
C ALA A 244 -29.73 -34.56 4.86
N ASP A 245 -28.78 -33.86 5.49
CA ASP A 245 -28.96 -32.44 5.88
C ASP A 245 -29.28 -31.55 4.65
N ASN A 246 -29.06 -32.09 3.45
CA ASN A 246 -29.38 -31.52 2.16
C ASN A 246 -30.05 -32.53 1.22
N THR A 247 -31.34 -32.36 0.92
CA THR A 247 -32.08 -33.25 0.01
C THR A 247 -31.98 -32.84 -1.47
N SER A 248 -31.23 -31.79 -1.83
CA SER A 248 -30.99 -31.43 -3.23
C SER A 248 -29.69 -30.64 -3.42
N PRO A 249 -29.03 -30.77 -4.58
CA PRO A 249 -28.16 -29.73 -5.13
C PRO A 249 -28.83 -28.35 -5.00
N GLY A 250 -28.20 -27.42 -4.28
CA GLY A 250 -28.72 -26.07 -4.01
C GLY A 250 -29.72 -25.97 -2.85
N GLY A 251 -29.75 -26.97 -1.96
CA GLY A 251 -30.60 -26.97 -0.77
C GLY A 251 -30.05 -26.15 0.41
N TYR A 252 -30.96 -25.75 1.31
CA TYR A 252 -30.73 -24.90 2.50
C TYR A 252 -29.57 -25.28 3.44
N GLY A 253 -29.08 -26.52 3.40
CA GLY A 253 -28.04 -26.98 4.31
C GLY A 253 -26.66 -26.42 3.98
N TYR A 254 -26.32 -26.13 2.71
CA TYR A 254 -24.97 -25.71 2.31
C TYR A 254 -24.65 -24.22 2.46
N HIS A 255 -25.59 -23.40 2.93
CA HIS A 255 -25.35 -21.99 3.17
C HIS A 255 -24.21 -21.73 4.15
N VAL A 256 -23.55 -20.58 3.97
CA VAL A 256 -22.35 -20.17 4.73
C VAL A 256 -22.50 -20.25 6.24
N ALA A 257 -23.65 -19.90 6.80
CA ALA A 257 -23.83 -19.92 8.24
C ALA A 257 -23.88 -21.34 8.83
N ASN A 258 -24.31 -22.34 8.07
CA ASN A 258 -24.33 -23.75 8.51
C ASN A 258 -22.94 -24.40 8.40
N HIS A 259 -22.16 -23.99 7.40
CA HIS A 259 -20.84 -24.54 7.09
C HIS A 259 -19.70 -23.52 7.27
N TYR A 260 -19.86 -22.55 8.18
CA TYR A 260 -18.96 -21.41 8.34
C TYR A 260 -17.48 -21.81 8.41
N GLU A 261 -17.15 -22.82 9.21
CA GLU A 261 -15.76 -23.29 9.33
C GLU A 261 -15.23 -23.94 8.05
N ALA A 262 -16.08 -24.64 7.30
CA ALA A 262 -15.68 -25.30 6.06
C ALA A 262 -15.51 -24.26 4.95
N TRP A 263 -16.45 -23.32 4.81
CA TRP A 263 -16.36 -22.21 3.87
C TRP A 263 -15.13 -21.34 4.13
N THR A 264 -14.89 -20.93 5.38
CA THR A 264 -13.69 -20.13 5.72
C THR A 264 -12.37 -20.89 5.50
N LYS A 265 -12.34 -22.22 5.65
CA LYS A 265 -11.16 -23.05 5.31
C LYS A 265 -11.00 -23.27 3.81
N TRP A 266 -12.10 -23.36 3.07
CA TRP A 266 -12.11 -23.54 1.62
C TRP A 266 -11.73 -22.25 0.89
N ALA A 267 -12.19 -21.11 1.40
CA ALA A 267 -11.91 -19.75 0.95
C ALA A 267 -10.45 -19.29 1.05
N ARG A 268 -9.48 -20.23 1.16
CA ARG A 268 -8.05 -20.00 0.92
C ARG A 268 -7.75 -19.41 -0.48
N THR A 269 -8.78 -19.09 -1.26
CA THR A 269 -8.84 -18.55 -2.62
C THR A 269 -8.76 -17.02 -2.70
N GLY A 270 -8.61 -16.30 -1.58
CA GLY A 270 -8.50 -14.84 -1.55
C GLY A 270 -9.76 -14.15 -1.03
N VAL A 271 -9.60 -12.91 -0.56
CA VAL A 271 -10.72 -12.06 -0.13
C VAL A 271 -11.50 -11.61 -1.37
N SER A 272 -12.84 -11.66 -1.34
CA SER A 272 -13.65 -11.24 -2.49
C SER A 272 -13.75 -9.72 -2.61
N ALA A 273 -13.81 -9.01 -1.48
CA ALA A 273 -13.73 -7.56 -1.43
C ALA A 273 -13.32 -7.05 -0.04
N THR A 274 -12.84 -5.82 0.06
CA THR A 274 -12.47 -5.18 1.33
C THR A 274 -13.18 -3.83 1.52
N THR A 275 -13.38 -3.44 2.77
CA THR A 275 -13.92 -2.12 3.13
C THR A 275 -13.46 -1.72 4.54
N THR A 276 -13.94 -0.58 5.04
CA THR A 276 -13.62 -0.09 6.38
C THR A 276 -14.86 0.38 7.15
N TYR A 277 -14.84 0.16 8.47
CA TYR A 277 -15.97 0.48 9.35
C TYR A 277 -15.54 1.34 10.54
N ASN A 278 -15.92 2.63 10.51
CA ASN A 278 -15.70 3.57 11.61
C ASN A 278 -16.79 3.51 12.68
N GLU A 279 -17.95 2.93 12.36
CA GLU A 279 -19.01 2.56 13.29
C GLU A 279 -19.43 1.12 13.00
N LEU A 280 -19.66 0.28 14.02
CA LEU A 280 -20.11 -1.10 13.83
C LEU A 280 -21.63 -1.17 13.60
N SER A 281 -22.09 -0.56 12.51
CA SER A 281 -23.48 -0.59 12.07
C SER A 281 -23.58 -0.51 10.55
N PHE A 282 -24.50 -1.28 9.97
CA PHE A 282 -24.86 -1.13 8.56
C PHE A 282 -26.29 -1.59 8.28
N GLN A 283 -26.82 -1.14 7.14
CA GLN A 283 -28.10 -1.59 6.61
C GLN A 283 -28.08 -1.61 5.07
N GLY A 284 -28.42 -2.75 4.49
CA GLY A 284 -28.46 -2.97 3.05
C GLY A 284 -29.67 -2.34 2.36
N GLY A 285 -30.81 -2.21 3.06
CA GLY A 285 -32.06 -1.70 2.48
C GLY A 285 -33.05 -2.82 2.18
N LYS A 286 -34.01 -2.58 1.27
CA LYS A 286 -35.01 -3.59 0.88
C LYS A 286 -34.86 -4.10 -0.56
N ASP A 287 -33.79 -3.77 -1.28
CA ASP A 287 -33.66 -4.12 -2.71
C ASP A 287 -33.64 -5.61 -2.95
N TRP A 288 -33.30 -6.40 -1.94
CA TRP A 288 -33.49 -7.85 -1.95
C TRP A 288 -34.90 -8.22 -2.39
N LYS A 289 -35.96 -7.43 -2.20
CA LYS A 289 -37.31 -7.77 -2.70
C LYS A 289 -37.45 -7.74 -4.23
N LEU A 290 -36.52 -7.09 -4.93
CA LEU A 290 -36.49 -7.04 -6.39
C LEU A 290 -35.77 -8.25 -6.97
N LYS A 291 -36.43 -8.97 -7.87
CA LYS A 291 -35.82 -10.09 -8.59
C LYS A 291 -34.75 -9.67 -9.61
N SER A 292 -34.83 -8.43 -10.11
CA SER A 292 -33.97 -7.94 -11.20
C SER A 292 -32.54 -7.61 -10.78
N THR A 293 -32.30 -7.47 -9.48
CA THR A 293 -31.02 -7.00 -8.91
C THR A 293 -30.34 -8.09 -8.06
N ARG A 294 -30.78 -9.35 -8.21
CA ARG A 294 -30.16 -10.54 -7.61
C ARG A 294 -29.45 -11.37 -8.68
N PRO A 295 -28.34 -12.05 -8.37
CA PRO A 295 -27.75 -13.04 -9.27
C PRO A 295 -28.70 -14.24 -9.46
N HIS A 296 -29.25 -14.80 -8.36
CA HIS A 296 -30.26 -15.87 -8.40
C HIS A 296 -31.48 -15.64 -7.47
N ALA A 297 -32.47 -16.55 -7.53
CA ALA A 297 -33.63 -16.51 -6.66
C ALA A 297 -33.24 -16.92 -5.23
N ASN A 298 -33.69 -16.13 -4.23
CA ASN A 298 -33.41 -16.27 -2.79
C ASN A 298 -31.99 -15.85 -2.34
N GLU A 299 -31.28 -15.11 -3.18
CA GLU A 299 -29.98 -14.52 -2.88
C GLU A 299 -30.09 -13.05 -2.43
N LEU A 300 -29.04 -12.52 -1.76
CA LEU A 300 -28.94 -11.11 -1.39
C LEU A 300 -28.88 -10.22 -2.64
N ASN A 301 -29.17 -8.94 -2.45
CA ASN A 301 -29.14 -7.98 -3.53
C ASN A 301 -27.75 -7.39 -3.72
N THR A 302 -27.29 -7.28 -4.97
CA THR A 302 -26.01 -6.61 -5.24
C THR A 302 -26.04 -5.12 -4.87
N ASN A 303 -27.19 -4.44 -4.99
CA ASN A 303 -27.32 -3.05 -4.55
C ASN A 303 -27.28 -2.94 -3.03
N ASP A 304 -27.86 -3.89 -2.29
CA ASP A 304 -27.83 -3.87 -0.82
C ASP A 304 -26.42 -4.20 -0.32
N ILE A 305 -25.75 -5.17 -0.94
CA ILE A 305 -24.34 -5.49 -0.69
C ILE A 305 -23.46 -4.26 -0.95
N ALA A 306 -23.69 -3.49 -2.01
CA ALA A 306 -22.91 -2.28 -2.28
C ALA A 306 -23.07 -1.23 -1.17
N LYS A 307 -24.26 -1.10 -0.57
CA LYS A 307 -24.46 -0.21 0.60
C LYS A 307 -23.68 -0.72 1.81
N VAL A 308 -23.72 -2.02 2.09
CA VAL A 308 -22.98 -2.67 3.18
C VAL A 308 -21.46 -2.62 2.97
N GLY A 309 -21.00 -2.71 1.72
CA GLY A 309 -19.58 -2.59 1.37
C GLY A 309 -19.05 -1.14 1.42
N HIS A 310 -19.90 -0.14 1.74
CA HIS A 310 -19.57 1.28 1.65
C HIS A 310 -19.07 1.72 0.27
N SER A 311 -19.65 1.16 -0.81
CA SER A 311 -19.29 1.50 -2.17
C SER A 311 -19.44 3.00 -2.44
N PRO A 312 -18.47 3.65 -3.11
CA PRO A 312 -18.61 5.03 -3.57
C PRO A 312 -19.85 5.23 -4.45
N GLU A 313 -20.18 4.21 -5.24
CA GLU A 313 -21.28 4.21 -6.22
C GLU A 313 -22.61 3.66 -5.65
N ALA A 314 -22.67 3.27 -4.37
CA ALA A 314 -23.90 2.77 -3.77
C ALA A 314 -25.03 3.82 -3.83
N SER A 315 -26.22 3.41 -4.22
CA SER A 315 -27.40 4.28 -4.12
C SER A 315 -27.79 4.48 -2.66
N ASP A 316 -28.02 5.73 -2.26
CA ASP A 316 -28.54 6.08 -0.93
C ASP A 316 -30.03 5.73 -0.75
N THR A 317 -30.72 5.35 -1.83
CA THR A 317 -32.15 5.15 -1.85
C THR A 317 -32.48 3.74 -2.32
N ASP A 318 -33.31 3.02 -1.57
CA ASP A 318 -33.80 1.70 -2.00
C ASP A 318 -34.96 1.81 -3.00
N HIS A 319 -35.39 0.68 -3.55
CA HIS A 319 -36.49 0.58 -4.52
C HIS A 319 -37.85 0.98 -3.95
N THR A 320 -37.98 1.10 -2.62
CA THR A 320 -39.19 1.61 -1.97
C THR A 320 -39.18 3.13 -1.83
N GLY A 321 -38.08 3.79 -2.20
CA GLY A 321 -37.86 5.23 -2.03
C GLY A 321 -37.37 5.60 -0.62
N THR A 322 -36.96 4.63 0.20
CA THR A 322 -36.40 4.89 1.53
C THR A 322 -34.95 5.34 1.38
N HIS A 323 -34.62 6.49 1.98
CA HIS A 323 -33.27 7.05 1.96
C HIS A 323 -32.48 6.63 3.19
N TYR A 324 -31.22 6.24 2.99
CA TYR A 324 -30.28 5.77 3.99
C TYR A 324 -29.09 6.73 4.09
N ASN A 325 -28.60 6.97 5.30
CA ASN A 325 -27.36 7.72 5.49
C ASN A 325 -26.17 6.77 5.32
N LEU A 326 -25.67 6.64 4.10
CA LEU A 326 -24.61 5.70 3.77
C LEU A 326 -23.23 6.32 3.98
N ASN A 327 -22.33 5.53 4.56
CA ASN A 327 -20.91 5.77 4.44
C ASN A 327 -20.44 5.26 3.06
N LYS A 328 -19.80 6.14 2.27
CA LYS A 328 -19.32 5.86 0.91
C LYS A 328 -17.80 5.94 0.79
N THR A 329 -17.09 5.65 1.90
CA THR A 329 -15.64 5.78 1.99
C THR A 329 -14.89 4.45 1.83
N GLY A 330 -15.60 3.35 1.55
CA GLY A 330 -15.00 2.06 1.27
C GLY A 330 -14.49 1.96 -0.18
N ASN A 331 -13.77 0.88 -0.47
CA ASN A 331 -13.26 0.59 -1.81
C ASN A 331 -14.03 -0.54 -2.51
N TYR A 332 -15.19 -0.91 -1.98
CA TYR A 332 -16.02 -1.91 -2.63
C TYR A 332 -16.48 -1.40 -4.00
N VAL A 333 -15.94 -1.98 -5.07
CA VAL A 333 -16.45 -1.81 -6.43
C VAL A 333 -17.06 -3.12 -6.88
N LEU A 334 -18.32 -3.08 -7.33
CA LEU A 334 -19.09 -4.27 -7.75
C LEU A 334 -18.46 -5.07 -8.90
N GLU A 335 -17.35 -4.60 -9.48
CA GLU A 335 -16.66 -5.19 -10.64
C GLU A 335 -15.31 -5.86 -10.31
N GLU A 336 -14.72 -5.62 -9.13
CA GLU A 336 -13.52 -6.35 -8.68
C GLU A 336 -13.85 -7.76 -8.18
N ALA A 337 -15.09 -7.96 -7.72
CA ALA A 337 -15.48 -9.17 -7.02
C ALA A 337 -16.33 -10.15 -7.84
N GLU A 338 -16.92 -9.73 -8.99
CA GLU A 338 -18.01 -10.43 -9.73
C GLU A 338 -18.68 -11.49 -8.84
N PRO A 339 -19.44 -11.07 -7.80
CA PRO A 339 -19.70 -11.91 -6.63
C PRO A 339 -20.22 -13.28 -7.08
N ILE A 340 -19.41 -14.32 -6.81
CA ILE A 340 -19.68 -15.68 -7.32
C ILE A 340 -21.00 -16.24 -6.80
N GLY A 341 -21.50 -15.69 -5.69
CA GLY A 341 -22.86 -15.81 -5.16
C GLY A 341 -23.10 -14.72 -4.13
N THR A 342 -24.11 -14.83 -3.28
CA THR A 342 -24.47 -13.76 -2.34
C THR A 342 -24.48 -14.16 -0.88
N ASP A 343 -24.09 -15.39 -0.57
CA ASP A 343 -23.86 -15.81 0.81
C ASP A 343 -22.64 -15.04 1.33
N LEU A 344 -22.85 -14.17 2.29
CA LEU A 344 -21.87 -13.21 2.78
C LEU A 344 -21.21 -13.71 4.07
N ILE A 345 -19.88 -13.70 4.09
CA ILE A 345 -19.09 -13.70 5.32
C ILE A 345 -18.34 -12.37 5.37
N MET A 346 -18.48 -11.62 6.47
CA MET A 346 -17.66 -10.46 6.77
C MET A 346 -16.81 -10.74 8.01
N LYS A 347 -15.53 -10.40 7.94
CA LYS A 347 -14.63 -10.38 9.08
C LYS A 347 -14.13 -8.97 9.31
N MET A 348 -14.57 -8.36 10.40
CA MET A 348 -14.16 -7.02 10.79
C MET A 348 -13.10 -7.15 11.88
N LYS A 349 -11.91 -6.61 11.65
CA LYS A 349 -10.76 -6.76 12.55
C LYS A 349 -10.04 -5.43 12.74
N GLY A 350 -9.47 -5.25 13.93
CA GLY A 350 -8.64 -4.10 14.23
C GLY A 350 -8.65 -3.81 15.72
N TRP A 351 -8.80 -2.53 16.07
CA TRP A 351 -8.72 -2.05 17.43
C TRP A 351 -9.88 -1.13 17.81
N ILE A 352 -10.35 -1.27 19.05
CA ILE A 352 -11.28 -0.36 19.71
C ILE A 352 -10.55 0.43 20.78
N TYR A 353 -10.61 1.76 20.71
CA TYR A 353 -10.20 2.63 21.82
C TYR A 353 -11.32 2.74 22.84
N ILE A 354 -10.98 2.57 24.12
CA ILE A 354 -11.86 2.79 25.26
C ILE A 354 -11.43 4.07 25.96
N LYS A 355 -12.35 5.02 26.11
CA LYS A 355 -12.05 6.35 26.67
C LYS A 355 -11.79 6.34 28.18
N GLU A 356 -12.42 5.45 28.91
CA GLU A 356 -12.39 5.46 30.38
C GLU A 356 -12.50 4.06 30.99
N ASP A 357 -11.85 3.89 32.13
CA ASP A 357 -11.92 2.66 32.92
C ASP A 357 -13.37 2.38 33.36
N GLY A 358 -13.80 1.13 33.25
CA GLY A 358 -15.13 0.75 33.70
C GLY A 358 -15.54 -0.68 33.38
N GLN A 359 -16.75 -1.01 33.85
CA GLN A 359 -17.46 -2.22 33.45
C GLN A 359 -18.45 -1.88 32.34
N TYR A 360 -18.41 -2.66 31.27
CA TYR A 360 -19.21 -2.44 30.08
C TYR A 360 -20.05 -3.68 29.75
N ASN A 361 -21.21 -3.44 29.14
CA ASN A 361 -21.95 -4.48 28.43
C ASN A 361 -21.88 -4.17 26.94
N ILE A 362 -21.66 -5.22 26.14
CA ILE A 362 -21.62 -5.14 24.68
C ILE A 362 -22.69 -6.09 24.15
N ALA A 363 -23.39 -5.67 23.11
CA ALA A 363 -24.45 -6.45 22.52
C ALA A 363 -24.51 -6.31 21.01
N ALA A 364 -24.91 -7.39 20.33
CA ALA A 364 -25.30 -7.38 18.93
C ALA A 364 -26.83 -7.28 18.81
N LYS A 365 -27.30 -6.55 17.81
CA LYS A 365 -28.71 -6.41 17.44
C LYS A 365 -28.81 -6.30 15.93
N HIS A 366 -30.01 -6.53 15.40
CA HIS A 366 -30.31 -6.46 13.97
C HIS A 366 -29.25 -7.25 13.20
N PHE A 367 -29.27 -8.57 13.31
CA PHE A 367 -28.52 -9.48 12.44
C PHE A 367 -29.42 -10.68 12.15
N GLN A 368 -29.25 -11.30 10.99
CA GLN A 368 -30.13 -12.38 10.56
C GLN A 368 -29.57 -13.75 10.95
N ASP A 369 -28.35 -14.06 10.53
CA ASP A 369 -27.83 -15.43 10.58
C ASP A 369 -26.81 -15.67 11.67
N MET A 370 -25.67 -14.98 11.67
CA MET A 370 -24.63 -15.25 12.65
C MET A 370 -23.79 -14.01 12.95
N VAL A 371 -23.48 -13.86 14.24
CA VAL A 371 -22.50 -12.90 14.71
C VAL A 371 -21.63 -13.52 15.81
N ASP A 372 -20.33 -13.27 15.77
CA ASP A 372 -19.39 -13.54 16.86
C ASP A 372 -18.56 -12.28 17.11
N VAL A 373 -18.55 -11.79 18.35
CA VAL A 373 -17.81 -10.58 18.73
C VAL A 373 -16.79 -10.95 19.80
N LYS A 374 -15.54 -10.57 19.54
CA LYS A 374 -14.41 -10.75 20.45
C LYS A 374 -13.75 -9.42 20.70
N ILE A 375 -13.44 -9.14 21.96
CA ILE A 375 -12.63 -7.98 22.35
C ILE A 375 -11.54 -8.46 23.31
N ALA A 376 -10.28 -8.32 22.89
CA ALA A 376 -9.13 -8.99 23.48
C ALA A 376 -9.38 -10.52 23.58
N ASP A 377 -9.23 -11.10 24.78
CA ASP A 377 -9.46 -12.53 25.03
C ASP A 377 -10.90 -12.85 25.49
N GLU A 378 -11.79 -11.85 25.53
CA GLU A 378 -13.18 -11.99 26.00
C GLU A 378 -14.15 -12.01 24.79
N SER A 379 -15.03 -13.00 24.73
CA SER A 379 -16.08 -13.13 23.71
C SER A 379 -17.43 -13.37 24.40
N PHE A 380 -18.49 -12.76 23.89
CA PHE A 380 -19.86 -13.11 24.31
C PHE A 380 -20.46 -14.27 23.50
N GLY A 381 -19.66 -14.90 22.62
CA GLY A 381 -19.94 -16.15 21.93
C GLY A 381 -20.47 -15.97 20.50
N LYS A 382 -20.37 -17.05 19.72
CA LYS A 382 -20.97 -17.20 18.39
C LYS A 382 -22.48 -17.40 18.54
N TRP A 383 -23.26 -16.43 18.12
CA TRP A 383 -24.72 -16.50 18.11
C TRP A 383 -25.19 -16.73 16.68
N ALA A 384 -25.88 -17.85 16.47
CA ALA A 384 -26.66 -18.05 15.27
C ALA A 384 -28.12 -17.70 15.57
N TYR A 385 -28.70 -16.85 14.74
CA TYR A 385 -30.09 -16.48 14.81
C TYR A 385 -30.78 -16.89 13.49
N TRP A 386 -32.09 -17.15 13.53
CA TRP A 386 -32.89 -17.47 12.34
C TRP A 386 -34.26 -16.86 12.53
N PHE A 387 -34.74 -16.08 11.57
CA PHE A 387 -36.05 -15.45 11.70
C PHE A 387 -37.22 -16.35 11.26
N GLY A 388 -38.22 -16.42 12.14
CA GLY A 388 -39.56 -15.92 11.81
C GLY A 388 -39.72 -14.51 12.41
N ALA A 389 -39.82 -13.48 11.54
CA ALA A 389 -39.86 -12.03 11.79
C ALA A 389 -40.11 -11.50 13.25
N GLY A 390 -39.21 -10.65 13.77
CA GLY A 390 -39.37 -9.87 15.02
C GLY A 390 -38.09 -9.49 15.81
N ASP A 391 -37.78 -8.20 15.98
CA ASP A 391 -36.64 -7.71 16.79
C ASP A 391 -36.62 -8.28 18.23
N ASN A 392 -35.76 -9.26 18.52
CA ASN A 392 -35.70 -10.01 19.77
C ASN A 392 -34.80 -9.39 20.84
N GLY A 393 -34.40 -8.14 20.67
CA GLY A 393 -33.58 -7.41 21.64
C GLY A 393 -32.09 -7.73 21.55
N PRO A 394 -31.27 -7.11 22.41
CA PRO A 394 -29.81 -7.20 22.34
C PRO A 394 -29.29 -8.58 22.75
N HIS A 395 -28.51 -9.23 21.89
CA HIS A 395 -27.79 -10.47 22.18
C HIS A 395 -26.42 -10.19 22.80
N GLY A 396 -26.02 -10.97 23.81
CA GLY A 396 -24.74 -10.78 24.52
C GLY A 396 -24.75 -9.70 25.61
N GLY A 397 -25.85 -8.95 25.77
CA GLY A 397 -25.94 -7.77 26.65
C GLY A 397 -25.75 -8.01 28.15
N ASP A 398 -25.76 -9.27 28.59
CA ASP A 398 -25.50 -9.65 30.00
C ASP A 398 -24.02 -9.92 30.28
N HIS A 399 -23.18 -10.09 29.24
CA HIS A 399 -21.75 -10.30 29.40
C HIS A 399 -21.07 -9.00 29.88
N VAL A 400 -20.18 -9.13 30.86
CA VAL A 400 -19.52 -7.98 31.52
C VAL A 400 -18.06 -7.94 31.12
N TYR A 401 -17.69 -6.89 30.39
CA TYR A 401 -16.32 -6.57 30.02
C TYR A 401 -15.71 -5.62 31.04
N ASN A 402 -14.53 -5.96 31.56
CA ASN A 402 -13.74 -5.08 32.44
C ASN A 402 -12.63 -4.42 31.61
N LEU A 403 -12.90 -3.19 31.17
CA LEU A 403 -12.04 -2.46 30.23
C LEU A 403 -11.43 -1.24 30.93
N LYS A 404 -10.13 -1.05 30.74
CA LYS A 404 -9.38 0.17 31.06
C LYS A 404 -9.28 1.08 29.85
N LYS A 405 -8.98 2.37 30.07
CA LYS A 405 -8.62 3.30 29.01
C LYS A 405 -7.44 2.75 28.17
N GLY A 406 -7.54 2.85 26.85
CA GLY A 406 -6.54 2.35 25.91
C GLY A 406 -7.15 1.56 24.76
N PHE A 407 -6.33 0.81 24.03
CA PHE A 407 -6.74 0.09 22.83
C PHE A 407 -6.87 -1.41 23.08
N TYR A 408 -7.95 -2.01 22.59
CA TYR A 408 -8.17 -3.46 22.62
C TYR A 408 -8.35 -3.98 21.20
N ARG A 409 -7.83 -5.17 20.92
CA ARG A 409 -8.17 -5.92 19.71
C ARG A 409 -9.67 -6.16 19.69
N ILE A 410 -10.27 -6.00 18.53
CA ILE A 410 -11.67 -6.34 18.28
C ILE A 410 -11.76 -7.16 17.00
N GLU A 411 -12.55 -8.22 17.05
CA GLU A 411 -12.90 -9.06 15.91
C GLU A 411 -14.41 -9.26 15.91
N VAL A 412 -15.03 -9.07 14.75
CA VAL A 412 -16.45 -9.35 14.51
C VAL A 412 -16.57 -10.22 13.27
N ASP A 413 -17.03 -11.46 13.45
CA ASP A 413 -17.45 -12.30 12.34
C ASP A 413 -18.96 -12.11 12.16
N TYR A 414 -19.38 -11.67 10.98
CA TYR A 414 -20.78 -11.56 10.57
C TYR A 414 -21.02 -12.48 9.37
N VAL A 415 -22.16 -13.16 9.36
CA VAL A 415 -22.59 -14.01 8.25
C VAL A 415 -24.04 -13.74 7.94
N ASP A 416 -24.37 -13.75 6.66
CA ASP A 416 -25.72 -13.56 6.14
C ASP A 416 -25.89 -14.34 4.84
N ARG A 417 -27.04 -14.97 4.63
CA ARG A 417 -27.32 -15.80 3.46
C ARG A 417 -28.50 -15.29 2.62
N THR A 418 -29.51 -14.67 3.25
CA THR A 418 -30.80 -14.38 2.62
C THR A 418 -31.46 -13.17 3.28
N GLU A 419 -32.13 -12.32 2.48
CA GLU A 419 -32.98 -11.21 2.94
C GLU A 419 -32.24 -9.94 3.42
N ASP A 420 -32.57 -9.42 4.61
CA ASP A 420 -32.19 -8.09 5.08
C ASP A 420 -30.76 -8.11 5.66
N THR A 421 -29.81 -7.48 4.97
CA THR A 421 -28.43 -7.36 5.47
C THR A 421 -28.30 -6.18 6.44
N PHE A 422 -28.25 -6.45 7.73
CA PHE A 422 -28.07 -5.41 8.75
C PHE A 422 -27.20 -5.90 9.93
N LEU A 423 -26.57 -4.96 10.64
CA LEU A 423 -25.82 -5.22 11.86
C LEU A 423 -25.84 -3.99 12.75
N ASP A 424 -25.99 -4.17 14.06
CA ASP A 424 -25.66 -3.18 15.09
C ASP A 424 -24.85 -3.84 16.21
N ILE A 425 -23.62 -3.39 16.44
CA ILE A 425 -22.86 -3.74 17.66
C ILE A 425 -22.80 -2.52 18.57
N MET A 426 -23.30 -2.68 19.79
CA MET A 426 -23.50 -1.59 20.74
C MET A 426 -22.78 -1.80 22.05
N ILE A 427 -22.41 -0.70 22.70
CA ILE A 427 -21.77 -0.67 24.02
C ILE A 427 -22.52 0.28 24.97
N LYS A 428 -22.54 -0.07 26.26
CA LYS A 428 -22.95 0.83 27.35
C LYS A 428 -22.10 0.58 28.60
N LYS A 429 -22.05 1.54 29.52
CA LYS A 429 -21.59 1.23 30.88
C LYS A 429 -22.59 0.29 31.55
N ARG A 430 -22.09 -0.67 32.31
CA ARG A 430 -22.92 -1.68 32.99
C ARG A 430 -23.98 -1.06 33.90
N SER A 431 -23.63 0.01 34.60
CA SER A 431 -24.54 0.74 35.51
C SER A 431 -25.69 1.47 34.80
N GLN A 432 -25.66 1.57 33.47
CA GLN A 432 -26.68 2.24 32.68
C GLN A 432 -27.75 1.28 32.19
N ASN A 433 -28.96 1.81 32.00
CA ASN A 433 -30.09 1.09 31.43
C ASN A 433 -29.87 0.77 29.93
N ALA A 434 -30.64 -0.17 29.38
CA ALA A 434 -30.53 -0.59 27.98
C ALA A 434 -30.71 0.57 26.96
N SER A 435 -31.49 1.60 27.28
CA SER A 435 -31.66 2.78 26.40
C SER A 435 -30.38 3.59 26.16
N TYR A 436 -29.31 3.34 26.93
CA TYR A 436 -28.02 4.00 26.80
C TYR A 436 -27.05 3.28 25.88
N TYR A 437 -27.43 2.14 25.29
CA TYR A 437 -26.63 1.52 24.24
C TYR A 437 -26.35 2.53 23.13
N LYS A 438 -25.07 2.61 22.73
CA LYS A 438 -24.58 3.37 21.59
C LYS A 438 -23.83 2.43 20.67
N ILE A 439 -23.94 2.65 19.36
CA ILE A 439 -23.15 1.91 18.38
C ILE A 439 -21.66 2.12 18.67
N ILE A 440 -20.88 1.05 18.62
CA ILE A 440 -19.44 1.15 18.80
C ILE A 440 -18.86 2.00 17.66
N GLY A 441 -18.00 2.95 18.02
CA GLY A 441 -17.42 3.94 17.09
C GLY A 441 -18.28 5.20 16.91
N SER A 442 -19.57 5.18 17.26
CA SER A 442 -20.43 6.33 17.05
C SER A 442 -20.17 7.46 18.04
N GLN A 443 -20.58 8.68 17.67
CA GLN A 443 -20.46 9.85 18.54
C GLN A 443 -21.09 9.59 19.93
N GLY A 444 -20.33 9.88 20.98
CA GLY A 444 -20.79 9.73 22.37
C GLY A 444 -20.78 8.30 22.92
N SER A 445 -20.37 7.29 22.13
CA SER A 445 -20.17 5.91 22.62
C SER A 445 -19.02 5.79 23.61
N GLY A 446 -18.09 6.75 23.62
CA GLY A 446 -16.83 6.65 24.36
C GLY A 446 -15.83 5.70 23.71
N THR A 447 -16.08 5.30 22.46
CA THR A 447 -15.26 4.36 21.69
C THR A 447 -14.93 4.91 20.31
N HIS A 448 -13.79 4.50 19.76
CA HIS A 448 -13.39 4.76 18.37
C HIS A 448 -12.75 3.49 17.80
N LEU A 449 -12.88 3.30 16.48
CA LEU A 449 -12.37 2.14 15.77
C LEU A 449 -11.13 2.52 14.96
N PHE A 450 -10.20 1.58 14.82
CA PHE A 450 -8.92 1.75 14.12
C PHE A 450 -8.49 0.46 13.44
N SER A 451 -7.80 0.60 12.31
CA SER A 451 -7.17 -0.49 11.58
C SER A 451 -5.93 -0.98 12.32
N ASP A 452 -5.42 -2.15 11.91
CA ASP A 452 -4.17 -2.66 12.44
C ASP A 452 -2.98 -1.78 12.04
N SER A 453 -2.97 -1.33 10.79
CA SER A 453 -1.95 -0.42 10.27
C SER A 453 -1.90 0.89 11.05
N TYR A 454 -3.05 1.48 11.40
CA TYR A 454 -3.07 2.73 12.16
C TYR A 454 -2.55 2.54 13.58
N VAL A 455 -2.97 1.51 14.31
CA VAL A 455 -2.47 1.27 15.68
C VAL A 455 -1.00 0.85 15.68
N LYS A 456 -0.52 0.13 14.65
CA LYS A 456 0.91 -0.09 14.44
C LYS A 456 1.65 1.24 14.24
N ALA A 457 1.12 2.14 13.41
CA ALA A 457 1.71 3.46 13.20
C ALA A 457 1.75 4.30 14.50
N LEU A 458 0.69 4.25 15.32
CA LEU A 458 0.68 4.88 16.65
C LEU A 458 1.75 4.27 17.58
N HIS A 459 1.96 2.96 17.50
CA HIS A 459 2.98 2.25 18.27
C HIS A 459 4.39 2.65 17.83
N ASP A 460 4.67 2.64 16.52
CA ASP A 460 5.95 3.06 15.94
C ASP A 460 6.32 4.52 16.29
N LYS A 461 5.30 5.37 16.47
CA LYS A 461 5.43 6.76 16.95
C LYS A 461 5.60 6.90 18.46
N GLY A 462 5.42 5.83 19.23
CA GLY A 462 5.51 5.84 20.69
C GLY A 462 4.29 6.45 21.39
N TYR A 463 3.10 6.36 20.80
CA TYR A 463 1.84 6.77 21.44
C TYR A 463 1.16 5.67 22.25
N VAL A 464 1.48 4.41 21.95
CA VAL A 464 0.95 3.24 22.64
C VAL A 464 2.08 2.24 22.94
N SER A 465 1.88 1.38 23.93
CA SER A 465 2.87 0.35 24.32
C SER A 465 3.03 -0.76 23.28
N ASP A 466 4.15 -1.50 23.37
CA ASP A 466 4.33 -2.76 22.66
C ASP A 466 3.19 -3.74 22.94
N GLU A 467 2.92 -4.63 21.99
CA GLU A 467 1.86 -5.64 22.12
C GLU A 467 2.14 -6.63 23.25
N LYS A 468 3.43 -6.93 23.45
CA LYS A 468 3.93 -7.83 24.49
C LYS A 468 3.91 -7.18 25.87
N ASP A 469 3.89 -5.85 25.90
CA ASP A 469 3.97 -5.04 27.12
C ASP A 469 2.59 -4.63 27.64
N GLY A 470 1.50 -5.24 27.15
CA GLY A 470 0.16 -5.04 27.69
C GLY A 470 0.23 -5.03 29.22
N LEU A 471 0.18 -3.84 29.83
CA LEU A 471 0.61 -3.59 31.22
C LEU A 471 -0.22 -4.36 32.26
N ILE A 472 -1.23 -5.07 31.78
CA ILE A 472 -2.02 -6.06 32.49
C ILE A 472 -1.49 -7.43 32.07
N ALA A 473 -0.56 -7.96 32.88
CA ALA A 473 -0.02 -9.30 32.69
C ALA A 473 -1.15 -10.31 32.40
N GLY A 474 -1.13 -10.91 31.20
CA GLY A 474 -2.05 -11.99 30.82
C GLY A 474 -3.26 -11.62 29.95
N LYS A 475 -3.46 -10.34 29.56
CA LYS A 475 -4.47 -9.99 28.52
C LYS A 475 -3.79 -9.78 27.17
N LYS A 476 -3.91 -10.73 26.24
CA LYS A 476 -3.47 -10.55 24.86
C LYS A 476 -4.38 -9.52 24.18
N GLY A 477 -3.81 -8.72 23.28
CA GLY A 477 -4.59 -7.74 22.51
C GLY A 477 -5.02 -6.48 23.29
N TYR A 478 -4.27 -6.04 24.31
CA TYR A 478 -4.42 -4.71 24.93
C TYR A 478 -3.14 -3.87 24.77
N ARG A 479 -3.29 -2.59 24.42
CA ARG A 479 -2.21 -1.60 24.42
C ARG A 479 -2.59 -0.39 25.28
N SER A 480 -1.68 -0.05 26.20
CA SER A 480 -1.82 1.14 27.04
C SER A 480 -1.33 2.39 26.30
N LEU A 481 -1.85 3.55 26.70
CA LEU A 481 -1.41 4.85 26.20
C LEU A 481 -0.07 5.23 26.83
N LEU A 482 0.83 5.80 26.04
CA LEU A 482 2.11 6.33 26.52
C LEU A 482 2.01 7.85 26.69
N ASN A 483 2.64 8.37 27.75
CA ASN A 483 2.68 9.81 28.01
C ASN A 483 3.58 10.50 26.97
N GLN A 484 3.01 11.46 26.24
CA GLN A 484 3.70 12.23 25.21
C GLN A 484 4.45 13.44 25.78
N GLU A 485 4.14 13.85 27.02
CA GLU A 485 4.80 14.98 27.68
C GLU A 485 6.12 14.53 28.32
N LYS A 486 7.24 15.04 27.80
CA LYS A 486 8.60 14.71 28.26
C LYS A 486 9.01 15.53 29.48
N ASP A 487 8.39 16.70 29.69
CA ASP A 487 8.61 17.53 30.86
C ASP A 487 7.75 17.04 32.02
N ILE A 488 8.39 16.35 32.98
CA ILE A 488 7.73 15.76 34.15
C ILE A 488 7.02 16.78 35.06
N SER A 489 7.25 18.09 34.86
CA SER A 489 6.57 19.15 35.61
C SER A 489 5.19 19.52 35.03
N LYS A 490 4.89 19.06 33.81
CA LYS A 490 3.62 19.31 33.12
C LYS A 490 2.65 18.13 33.27
N PRO A 491 1.33 18.37 33.12
CA PRO A 491 0.34 17.29 33.12
C PRO A 491 0.65 16.28 32.00
N ALA A 492 0.49 14.99 32.30
CA ALA A 492 0.61 13.96 31.29
C ALA A 492 -0.40 14.19 30.16
N LYS A 493 0.04 13.91 28.92
CA LYS A 493 -0.78 14.05 27.71
C LYS A 493 -0.76 12.73 26.96
N TYR A 494 -1.93 12.12 26.80
CA TYR A 494 -2.09 10.85 26.12
C TYR A 494 -2.87 11.01 24.83
N PHE A 495 -2.65 10.10 23.89
CA PHE A 495 -3.45 10.02 22.68
C PHE A 495 -4.93 9.77 23.03
N GLY A 496 -5.84 10.56 22.46
CA GLY A 496 -7.28 10.49 22.70
C GLY A 496 -7.77 11.33 23.89
N ASP A 497 -6.88 12.12 24.52
CA ASP A 497 -7.27 13.21 25.42
C ASP A 497 -7.86 14.40 24.62
N ASP A 498 -7.39 14.58 23.39
CA ASP A 498 -7.98 15.51 22.40
C ASP A 498 -8.83 14.72 21.39
N ALA A 499 -10.05 15.19 21.10
CA ALA A 499 -10.92 14.55 20.12
C ALA A 499 -10.31 14.59 18.71
N ASP A 500 -9.47 15.58 18.45
CA ASP A 500 -8.74 15.74 17.20
C ASP A 500 -7.66 14.68 16.97
N ASP A 501 -7.21 13.98 18.02
CA ASP A 501 -6.18 12.95 17.90
C ASP A 501 -6.62 11.82 16.96
N PHE A 502 -7.93 11.53 16.90
CA PHE A 502 -8.50 10.48 16.05
C PHE A 502 -8.55 10.84 14.56
N ASN A 503 -8.34 12.11 14.22
CA ASN A 503 -8.34 12.63 12.84
C ASN A 503 -6.93 12.84 12.28
N LYS A 504 -5.89 12.52 13.06
CA LYS A 504 -4.50 12.65 12.63
C LYS A 504 -4.16 11.57 11.60
N VAL A 505 -3.31 11.91 10.65
CA VAL A 505 -2.60 10.90 9.84
C VAL A 505 -1.31 10.49 10.54
N ILE A 506 -0.89 9.24 10.42
CA ILE A 506 0.30 8.73 11.11
C ILE A 506 1.20 7.93 10.16
N HIS A 507 2.52 8.12 10.25
CA HIS A 507 3.50 7.42 9.43
C HIS A 507 3.55 5.95 9.82
N LEU A 508 3.13 5.10 8.87
CA LEU A 508 3.31 3.68 8.96
C LEU A 508 4.72 3.34 8.49
N LYS A 509 5.57 2.97 9.45
CA LYS A 509 6.90 2.46 9.14
C LYS A 509 6.78 1.06 8.57
N HIS A 510 7.35 0.84 7.39
CA HIS A 510 7.47 -0.49 6.82
C HIS A 510 8.67 -1.22 7.41
N ASN A 511 8.50 -2.50 7.73
CA ASN A 511 9.58 -3.30 8.29
C ASN A 511 10.61 -3.66 7.21
N ASN A 512 11.81 -4.04 7.66
CA ASN A 512 12.90 -4.37 6.73
C ASN A 512 12.70 -5.69 5.97
N ASP A 513 11.83 -6.59 6.42
CA ASP A 513 11.73 -7.96 5.91
C ASP A 513 10.48 -8.23 5.04
N SER A 514 9.38 -7.48 5.23
CA SER A 514 8.13 -7.59 4.45
C SER A 514 7.39 -6.25 4.41
N LEU A 515 6.69 -5.99 3.30
CA LEU A 515 5.78 -4.85 3.15
C LEU A 515 4.34 -5.37 3.26
N GLU A 516 3.58 -4.89 4.24
CA GLU A 516 2.16 -5.23 4.42
C GLU A 516 1.29 -4.03 4.04
N GLY A 517 0.29 -4.27 3.19
CA GLY A 517 -0.76 -3.33 2.83
C GLY A 517 -1.89 -3.26 3.85
N SER A 518 -2.66 -2.19 3.75
CA SER A 518 -3.95 -1.96 4.39
C SER A 518 -5.09 -2.46 3.50
N ASN A 519 -6.33 -2.44 4.01
CA ASN A 519 -7.54 -2.76 3.21
C ASN A 519 -7.95 -1.61 2.26
N LEU A 520 -7.03 -0.70 1.94
CA LEU A 520 -7.22 0.45 1.06
C LEU A 520 -6.22 0.41 -0.08
N ASN A 521 -6.43 1.24 -1.11
CA ASN A 521 -5.48 1.36 -2.22
C ASN A 521 -4.08 1.74 -1.73
N ASP A 522 -3.13 0.83 -1.86
CA ASP A 522 -1.74 1.02 -1.48
C ASP A 522 -0.82 1.08 -2.71
N VAL A 523 0.34 1.72 -2.51
CA VAL A 523 1.39 1.79 -3.53
C VAL A 523 2.70 1.31 -2.94
N PHE A 524 3.32 0.36 -3.62
CA PHE A 524 4.54 -0.30 -3.21
C PHE A 524 5.64 -0.05 -4.22
N ILE A 525 6.87 0.10 -3.74
CA ILE A 525 8.06 0.09 -4.58
C ILE A 525 8.70 -1.29 -4.48
N TYR A 526 8.92 -1.93 -5.62
CA TYR A 526 9.58 -3.21 -5.67
C TYR A 526 11.05 -3.07 -5.25
N ASN A 527 11.44 -3.80 -4.21
CA ASN A 527 12.80 -3.79 -3.64
C ASN A 527 13.30 -5.19 -3.29
N GLY A 528 12.76 -6.23 -3.95
CA GLY A 528 13.13 -7.63 -3.71
C GLY A 528 12.47 -8.29 -2.50
N LYS A 529 11.63 -7.58 -1.73
CA LYS A 529 10.95 -8.10 -0.53
C LYS A 529 9.63 -8.81 -0.85
N ASN A 530 9.12 -9.56 0.13
CA ASN A 530 7.74 -10.06 0.09
C ASN A 530 6.78 -8.90 0.31
N ILE A 531 5.72 -8.85 -0.51
CA ILE A 531 4.70 -7.82 -0.42
C ILE A 531 3.34 -8.50 -0.30
N ASP A 532 2.61 -8.13 0.75
CA ASP A 532 1.24 -8.55 1.00
C ASP A 532 0.34 -7.33 0.80
N ALA A 533 0.07 -7.04 -0.47
CA ALA A 533 -0.87 -6.01 -0.89
C ALA A 533 -2.29 -6.57 -0.68
N LYS A 534 -3.08 -5.89 0.16
CA LYS A 534 -4.31 -6.42 0.75
C LYS A 534 -5.52 -5.59 0.34
N GLY A 535 -6.05 -5.81 -0.85
CA GLY A 535 -7.35 -5.26 -1.25
C GLY A 535 -7.32 -3.76 -1.56
N GLY A 536 -8.41 -3.25 -2.14
CA GLY A 536 -8.33 -2.02 -2.92
C GLY A 536 -7.57 -2.24 -4.24
N VAL A 537 -7.29 -1.15 -4.96
CA VAL A 537 -6.52 -1.18 -6.22
C VAL A 537 -5.05 -0.91 -5.91
N ASP A 538 -4.33 -1.96 -5.56
CA ASP A 538 -2.93 -1.88 -5.16
C ASP A 538 -2.00 -1.73 -6.37
N LYS A 539 -1.00 -0.84 -6.25
CA LYS A 539 -0.04 -0.53 -7.30
C LYS A 539 1.38 -0.94 -6.90
N LEU A 540 2.06 -1.73 -7.74
CA LEU A 540 3.50 -1.99 -7.60
C LEU A 540 4.30 -1.18 -8.63
N ILE A 541 5.32 -0.45 -8.16
CA ILE A 541 6.20 0.38 -8.97
C ILE A 541 7.60 -0.24 -9.01
N PHE A 542 8.13 -0.45 -10.21
CA PHE A 542 9.53 -0.84 -10.43
C PHE A 542 10.35 0.41 -10.70
N VAL A 543 11.35 0.70 -9.86
CA VAL A 543 12.23 1.89 -9.97
C VAL A 543 13.67 1.53 -10.36
N GLU A 544 13.94 0.25 -10.63
CA GLU A 544 15.23 -0.22 -11.12
C GLU A 544 15.03 -1.29 -12.19
N ASP A 545 16.02 -1.43 -13.10
CA ASP A 545 16.03 -2.48 -14.11
C ASP A 545 15.93 -3.85 -13.43
N THR A 546 14.75 -4.46 -13.54
CA THR A 546 14.43 -5.67 -12.79
C THR A 546 14.41 -6.87 -13.73
N LYS A 547 15.18 -7.91 -13.36
CA LYS A 547 15.16 -9.22 -14.02
C LYS A 547 14.15 -10.12 -13.33
N LEU A 548 12.91 -10.09 -13.80
CA LEU A 548 11.80 -10.82 -13.20
C LEU A 548 12.06 -12.33 -13.11
N GLU A 549 12.88 -12.89 -14.00
CA GLU A 549 13.24 -14.31 -13.96
C GLU A 549 14.09 -14.75 -12.75
N LYS A 550 14.65 -13.80 -12.01
CA LYS A 550 15.45 -14.06 -10.81
C LYS A 550 14.69 -13.81 -9.51
N VAL A 551 13.44 -13.37 -9.61
CA VAL A 551 12.63 -13.02 -8.44
C VAL A 551 11.88 -14.27 -7.97
N SER A 552 12.30 -14.83 -6.83
CA SER A 552 11.79 -16.13 -6.35
C SER A 552 10.31 -16.12 -5.94
N ASN A 553 9.70 -14.94 -5.71
CA ASN A 553 8.33 -14.80 -5.19
C ASN A 553 7.44 -13.88 -6.04
N LEU A 554 7.87 -13.54 -7.26
CA LEU A 554 7.16 -12.57 -8.10
C LEU A 554 5.74 -13.01 -8.41
N ASN A 555 5.55 -14.28 -8.73
CA ASN A 555 4.24 -14.79 -9.15
C ASN A 555 3.20 -14.77 -8.02
N ASP A 556 3.65 -14.81 -6.76
CA ASP A 556 2.75 -14.68 -5.61
C ASP A 556 2.54 -13.22 -5.24
N ASN A 557 3.58 -12.38 -5.32
CA ASN A 557 3.44 -10.93 -5.14
C ASN A 557 2.52 -10.31 -6.21
N LEU A 558 2.64 -10.69 -7.49
CA LEU A 558 1.84 -10.13 -8.60
C LEU A 558 0.35 -10.46 -8.52
N LYS A 559 -0.04 -11.54 -7.83
CA LYS A 559 -1.47 -11.87 -7.59
C LYS A 559 -2.14 -10.90 -6.63
N SER A 560 -1.36 -10.16 -5.87
CA SER A 560 -1.83 -9.19 -4.88
C SER A 560 -1.94 -7.77 -5.43
N PHE A 561 -1.74 -7.55 -6.75
CA PHE A 561 -1.77 -6.22 -7.35
C PHE A 561 -2.69 -6.14 -8.57
N GLU A 562 -3.50 -5.10 -8.60
CA GLU A 562 -4.35 -4.74 -9.73
C GLU A 562 -3.59 -3.89 -10.76
N ARG A 563 -2.54 -3.18 -10.35
CA ARG A 563 -1.77 -2.28 -11.23
C ARG A 563 -0.25 -2.46 -11.08
N LEU A 564 0.44 -2.49 -12.22
CA LEU A 564 1.91 -2.47 -12.29
C LEU A 564 2.37 -1.23 -13.06
N GLN A 565 3.36 -0.52 -12.52
CA GLN A 565 3.95 0.66 -13.13
C GLN A 565 5.47 0.49 -13.30
N LEU A 566 5.97 0.89 -14.48
CA LEU A 566 7.38 0.79 -14.85
C LEU A 566 8.01 2.18 -14.83
N GLY A 567 8.85 2.44 -13.83
CA GLY A 567 9.46 3.75 -13.61
C GLY A 567 8.47 4.83 -13.15
N THR A 568 9.01 6.04 -12.99
CA THR A 568 8.26 7.28 -12.77
C THR A 568 8.27 8.12 -14.05
N GLU A 569 7.60 9.29 -14.08
CA GLU A 569 7.50 10.13 -15.30
C GLU A 569 8.87 10.44 -15.95
N ASN A 570 9.95 10.46 -15.18
CA ASN A 570 11.30 10.79 -15.68
C ASN A 570 12.24 9.58 -15.79
N GLN A 571 11.76 8.36 -15.52
CA GLN A 571 12.59 7.18 -15.46
C GLN A 571 12.08 6.09 -16.41
N ALA A 572 12.89 5.75 -17.41
CA ALA A 572 12.68 4.54 -18.19
C ALA A 572 13.24 3.34 -17.41
N VAL A 573 12.40 2.36 -17.13
CA VAL A 573 12.79 1.09 -16.50
C VAL A 573 12.58 -0.03 -17.50
N SER A 574 13.59 -0.88 -17.65
CA SER A 574 13.48 -2.09 -18.46
C SER A 574 13.15 -3.29 -17.60
N ILE A 575 12.14 -4.05 -18.02
CA ILE A 575 11.83 -5.35 -17.46
C ILE A 575 12.35 -6.42 -18.42
N SER A 576 13.22 -7.29 -17.90
CA SER A 576 13.62 -8.51 -18.62
C SER A 576 12.75 -9.69 -18.16
N PHE A 577 12.25 -10.45 -19.13
CA PHE A 577 11.51 -11.69 -18.91
C PHE A 577 12.34 -12.90 -19.34
N ASN A 578 12.21 -14.02 -18.64
CA ASN A 578 12.64 -15.33 -19.16
C ASN A 578 11.57 -15.89 -20.09
N THR A 579 11.97 -16.17 -21.33
CA THR A 579 11.12 -16.72 -22.40
C THR A 579 10.46 -18.06 -22.04
N LYS A 580 10.88 -18.74 -20.97
CA LYS A 580 10.23 -19.97 -20.45
C LYS A 580 8.98 -19.70 -19.60
N ASN A 581 8.79 -18.48 -19.11
CA ASN A 581 7.69 -18.11 -18.21
C ASN A 581 6.65 -17.21 -18.89
N VAL A 582 6.83 -16.91 -20.17
CA VAL A 582 5.88 -16.12 -20.98
C VAL A 582 4.91 -17.09 -21.62
N LEU A 583 3.68 -17.15 -21.11
CA LEU A 583 2.60 -18.01 -21.64
C LEU A 583 2.02 -17.47 -22.95
N ASP A 584 1.94 -16.14 -23.10
CA ASP A 584 1.47 -15.47 -24.32
C ASP A 584 1.97 -14.00 -24.35
N ILE A 585 2.11 -13.42 -25.56
CA ILE A 585 2.32 -11.97 -25.78
C ILE A 585 1.32 -11.55 -26.85
N ILE A 586 0.28 -10.83 -26.47
CA ILE A 586 -0.77 -10.37 -27.37
C ILE A 586 -0.51 -8.89 -27.72
N ASP A 587 -0.20 -8.60 -28.99
CA ASP A 587 -0.21 -7.23 -29.53
C ASP A 587 -1.68 -6.81 -29.76
N SER A 588 -2.10 -5.66 -29.22
CA SER A 588 -3.49 -5.18 -29.29
C SER A 588 -3.84 -4.50 -30.62
N ARG A 589 -2.96 -4.52 -31.63
CA ARG A 589 -3.28 -3.99 -32.96
C ARG A 589 -4.16 -4.95 -33.77
N THR A 590 -5.45 -4.61 -33.87
CA THR A 590 -6.27 -4.87 -35.06
C THR A 590 -6.05 -3.82 -36.13
#